data_AF-A0A1H9BPP0-F1
#
_entry.id   AF-A0A1H9BPP0-F1
#
_cell.length_a   1.000
_cell.length_b   1.000
_cell.length_c   1.000
_cell.angle_alpha   90.00
_cell.angle_beta   90.00
_cell.angle_gamma   90.00
#
_symmetry.space_group_name_H-M   'P 1'
#
loop_
_entity.id
_entity.type
_entity.pdbx_description
1 polymer ?
#
loop_
_entity_poly.entity_id
_entity_poly.type
_entity_poly.pdbx_seq_one_letter_code
_entity_poly.pdbx_strand_id
1 'polypeptide(L)' 'MGKIDLIPVKENELDKEWILETILQEPRNCHLYEKCGFVRFGGEEVVNDKMTLITYRLERNAPSKEG' A
#
# COMPACT_ATOMS: atom_id res chain seq x y z
N MET A 1 -8.64 -21.14 -45.05
CA MET A 1 -9.51 -20.56 -44.01
C MET A 1 -9.21 -21.28 -42.71
N GLY A 2 -8.54 -20.62 -41.78
CA GLY A 2 -8.25 -21.14 -40.44
C GLY A 2 -7.76 -19.97 -39.62
N LYS A 3 -8.67 -19.33 -38.88
CA LYS A 3 -8.32 -18.23 -37.99
C LYS A 3 -7.46 -18.81 -36.88
N ILE A 4 -6.27 -18.27 -36.69
CA ILE A 4 -5.52 -18.48 -35.46
C ILE A 4 -6.16 -17.53 -34.46
N ASP A 5 -6.92 -18.06 -33.52
CA ASP A 5 -7.48 -17.26 -32.44
C ASP A 5 -6.33 -16.90 -31.49
N LEU A 6 -5.97 -15.62 -31.45
CA LEU A 6 -5.10 -15.07 -30.41
C LEU A 6 -5.86 -15.21 -29.08
N ILE A 7 -5.44 -16.14 -28.24
CA ILE A 7 -5.94 -16.24 -26.86
C ILE A 7 -5.47 -14.97 -26.15
N PRO A 8 -6.36 -14.16 -25.54
CA PRO A 8 -5.92 -13.01 -24.76
C PRO A 8 -5.03 -13.53 -23.63
N VAL A 9 -3.79 -13.03 -23.56
CA VAL A 9 -2.96 -13.19 -22.37
C VAL A 9 -3.81 -12.64 -21.24
N LYS A 10 -4.26 -13.50 -20.32
CA LYS A 10 -4.92 -13.03 -19.09
C LYS A 10 -3.99 -11.98 -18.51
N GLU A 11 -4.49 -10.77 -18.40
CA GLU A 11 -3.80 -9.70 -17.69
C GLU A 11 -3.33 -10.30 -16.37
N ASN A 12 -2.02 -10.40 -16.19
CA ASN A 12 -1.46 -10.88 -14.93
C ASN A 12 -1.98 -9.92 -13.88
N GLU A 13 -2.96 -10.37 -13.07
CA GLU A 13 -3.31 -9.73 -11.81
C GLU A 13 -2.10 -9.88 -10.88
N LEU A 14 -1.03 -9.15 -11.19
CA LEU A 14 0.07 -8.89 -10.27
C LEU A 14 -0.57 -8.48 -8.96
N ASP A 15 -0.24 -9.20 -7.89
CA ASP A 15 -0.79 -9.02 -6.56
C ASP A 15 -1.00 -7.53 -6.25
N LYS A 16 -2.27 -7.10 -6.18
CA LYS A 16 -2.59 -5.71 -5.88
C LYS A 16 -2.03 -5.37 -4.50
N GLU A 17 -0.94 -4.63 -4.49
CA GLU A 17 -0.39 -4.04 -3.27
C GLU A 17 -1.25 -2.85 -2.85
N TRP A 18 -1.57 -2.78 -1.56
CA TRP A 18 -2.25 -1.62 -0.99
C TRP A 18 -1.19 -0.70 -0.42
N ILE A 19 -1.06 0.48 -1.03
CA ILE A 19 -0.12 1.54 -0.63
C ILE A 19 -0.92 2.79 -0.30
N LEU A 20 -0.55 3.50 0.76
CA LEU A 20 -1.11 4.79 1.11
C LEU A 20 -0.05 5.71 1.69
N GLU A 21 -0.31 7.00 1.64
CA GLU A 21 0.48 8.02 2.33
C GLU A 21 -0.36 8.67 3.43
N THR A 22 0.29 9.06 4.52
CA THR A 22 -0.34 9.86 5.57
C THR A 22 0.60 10.95 6.05
N ILE A 23 0.06 11.94 6.79
CA ILE A 23 0.85 13.02 7.37
C ILE A 23 1.58 12.46 8.61
N LEU A 24 2.91 12.51 8.60
CA LEU A 24 3.76 12.04 9.69
C LEU A 24 3.48 12.76 11.02
N GLN A 25 3.15 14.05 10.93
CA GLN A 25 2.79 14.88 12.08
C GLN A 25 1.40 14.55 12.67
N GLU A 26 0.62 13.66 12.05
CA GLU A 26 -0.66 13.14 12.56
C GLU A 26 -0.48 11.73 13.17
N PRO A 27 0.05 11.60 14.40
CA PRO A 27 0.45 10.31 14.96
C PRO A 27 -0.72 9.35 15.14
N ARG A 28 -1.94 9.85 15.33
CA ARG A 28 -3.16 9.02 15.40
C ARG A 28 -3.41 8.26 14.10
N ASN A 29 -3.17 8.87 12.95
CA ASN A 29 -3.30 8.20 11.66
C ASN A 29 -2.21 7.15 11.48
N CYS A 30 -0.95 7.49 11.80
CA CYS A 30 0.16 6.54 11.75
C CYS A 30 -0.13 5.29 12.59
N HIS A 31 -0.56 5.46 13.85
CA HIS A 31 -0.91 4.36 14.73
C HIS A 31 -2.12 3.55 14.27
N LEU A 32 -3.11 4.20 13.64
CA LEU A 32 -4.25 3.50 13.06
C LEU A 32 -3.78 2.54 11.97
N TYR A 33 -2.96 3.02 11.02
CA TYR A 33 -2.49 2.20 9.91
C TYR A 33 -1.58 1.06 10.39
N GLU A 34 -0.69 1.32 11.36
CA GLU A 34 0.13 0.29 11.99
C GLU A 34 -0.71 -0.82 12.64
N LYS A 35 -1.81 -0.46 13.31
CA LYS A 35 -2.76 -1.44 13.89
C LYS A 35 -3.55 -2.20 12.82
N CYS A 36 -3.81 -1.57 11.67
CA CYS A 36 -4.47 -2.21 10.54
C CYS A 36 -3.54 -3.15 9.73
N GLY A 37 -2.28 -3.33 10.14
CA GLY A 37 -1.33 -4.21 9.45
C GLY A 37 -0.55 -3.52 8.33
N PHE A 38 -0.59 -2.19 8.26
CA PHE A 38 0.29 -1.45 7.36
C PHE A 38 1.67 -1.26 7.99
N VAL A 39 2.71 -1.35 7.16
CA VAL A 39 4.10 -1.12 7.54
C VAL A 39 4.66 0.07 6.75
N ARG A 40 5.51 0.88 7.39
CA ARG A 40 6.18 2.00 6.73
C ARG A 40 7.00 1.49 5.53
N PHE A 41 6.92 2.22 4.43
CA PHE A 41 7.53 1.90 3.13
C PHE A 41 7.98 3.20 2.45
N GLY A 42 8.87 3.14 1.46
CA GLY A 42 9.11 4.27 0.53
C GLY A 42 9.79 5.54 1.06
N GLY A 43 9.90 5.75 2.38
CA GLY A 43 10.53 6.92 2.99
C GLY A 43 9.56 8.04 3.36
N GLU A 44 10.14 9.18 3.79
CA GLU A 44 9.42 10.40 4.16
C GLU A 44 9.63 11.49 3.11
N GLU A 45 8.55 12.15 2.67
CA GLU A 45 8.59 13.27 1.73
C GLU A 45 8.23 14.57 2.46
N VAL A 46 9.17 15.51 2.53
CA VAL A 46 8.90 16.85 3.07
C VAL A 46 8.18 17.68 2.03
N VAL A 47 6.89 17.94 2.24
CA VAL A 47 6.08 18.76 1.33
C VAL A 47 6.28 20.25 1.64
N ASN A 48 6.32 20.60 2.92
CA ASN A 48 6.60 21.96 3.42
C ASN A 48 6.93 21.93 4.92
N ASP A 49 7.18 23.11 5.51
CA ASP A 49 7.57 23.29 6.93
C ASP A 49 6.59 22.68 7.95
N LYS A 50 5.35 22.37 7.55
CA LYS A 50 4.30 21.84 8.43
C LYS A 50 3.86 20.42 8.08
N MET A 51 4.36 19.84 6.99
CA MET A 51 3.83 18.60 6.45
C MET A 51 4.92 17.73 5.85
N THR A 52 5.04 16.53 6.40
CA THR A 52 5.83 15.43 5.85
C THR A 52 4.89 14.27 5.59
N LEU A 53 4.92 13.74 4.37
CA LEU A 53 4.22 12.51 4.02
C LEU A 53 5.08 11.31 4.39
N ILE A 54 4.44 10.26 4.87
CA ILE A 54 5.06 8.96 5.08
C ILE A 54 4.25 7.89 4.35
N THR A 55 4.95 7.05 3.59
CA THR A 55 4.32 5.97 2.82
C THR A 55 4.19 4.70 3.68
N TYR A 56 3.08 3.99 3.49
CA TYR A 56 2.76 2.72 4.11
C TYR A 56 2.33 1.70 3.05
N ARG A 57 2.60 0.42 3.29
CA ARG A 57 2.06 -0.71 2.50
C ARG A 57 1.40 -1.73 3.42
N LEU A 58 0.30 -2.35 2.97
CA LEU A 58 -0.36 -3.41 3.74
C LEU A 58 0.48 -4.69 3.71
N GLU A 59 0.84 -5.21 4.87
CA GLU A 59 1.50 -6.50 4.98
C GLU A 59 0.46 -7.62 4.97
N ARG A 60 0.34 -8.34 3.85
CA ARG A 60 -0.66 -9.43 3.67
C ARG A 60 -0.55 -10.58 4.67
N ASN A 61 0.57 -10.70 5.38
CA ASN A 61 0.82 -11.74 6.39
C ASN A 61 0.81 -11.21 7.83
N ALA A 62 0.31 -9.99 8.07
CA ALA A 62 0.21 -9.47 9.42
C ALA A 62 -0.67 -10.41 10.26
N PRO A 63 -0.17 -10.99 11.38
CA PRO A 63 -1.01 -11.79 12.25
C PRO A 63 -2.14 -10.90 12.76
N SER A 64 -3.38 -11.33 12.59
CA SER A 64 -4.55 -10.70 13.18
C SER A 64 -4.25 -10.51 14.66
N LYS A 65 -4.08 -9.25 15.07
CA LYS A 65 -3.94 -8.90 16.48
C LYS A 65 -5.33 -9.02 17.08
N GLU A 66 -5.72 -10.23 17.47
CA GLU A 66 -6.88 -10.45 18.33
C GLU A 66 -6.66 -9.64 19.61
N GLY A 67 -7.65 -8.83 19.95
CA GLY A 67 -7.70 -7.99 21.15
C GLY A 67 -8.98 -8.25 21.92
#